data_AF-A0A6C2YP02-F1
#
_entry.id   AF-A0A6C2YP02-F1
#
_cell.length_a   1.000
_cell.length_b   1.000
_cell.length_c   1.000
_cell.angle_alpha   90.00
_cell.angle_beta   90.00
_cell.angle_gamma   90.00
#
_symmetry.space_group_name_H-M   'P 1'
#
loop_
_entity.id
_entity.type
_entity.pdbx_description
1 polymer ?
#
loop_
_entity_poly.entity_id
_entity_poly.type
_entity_poly.pdbx_seq_one_letter_code
_entity_poly.pdbx_strand_id
1 'polypeptide(L)'
;MVATWTVDQLRLPDTLRLGERLGERLFPGAVIALNGTLGAGKTHFTRGIAIGLGIRNPFVVNSPTFVLIQEYTARLPIAHFDTYRLQSVGEFLDLGTAEYFDSDAVSIIEWAEKVTPALPVERLEIQITVVSPEIRTFRLTAMGERYESLLGALQLAWKSDAQSQSGSAEPSESSL
;
A
#
# COMPACT_ATOMS: atom_id res chain seq x y z
N MET A 1 17.55 -5.06 10.83
CA MET A 1 17.93 -5.81 9.60
C MET A 1 17.05 -5.23 8.50
N VAL A 2 16.82 -5.89 7.37
CA VAL A 2 15.73 -5.49 6.47
C VAL A 2 14.79 -6.69 6.38
N ALA A 3 13.59 -6.58 6.93
CA ALA A 3 12.60 -7.64 6.84
C ALA A 3 11.88 -7.55 5.49
N THR A 4 11.68 -8.69 4.83
CA THR A 4 10.98 -8.76 3.54
C THR A 4 9.94 -9.87 3.55
N TRP A 5 8.77 -9.59 3.00
CA TRP A 5 7.69 -10.54 2.82
C TRP A 5 7.15 -10.45 1.39
N THR A 6 7.04 -11.61 0.75
CA THR A 6 6.45 -11.74 -0.59
C THR A 6 5.08 -12.39 -0.47
N VAL A 7 4.10 -11.83 -1.18
CA VAL A 7 2.76 -12.37 -1.35
C VAL A 7 2.53 -12.60 -2.84
N ASP A 8 2.38 -13.87 -3.22
CA ASP A 8 2.21 -14.29 -4.60
C ASP A 8 0.73 -14.58 -4.93
N GLN A 9 0.45 -14.73 -6.22
CA GLN A 9 -0.86 -15.18 -6.74
C GLN A 9 -2.03 -14.25 -6.39
N LEU A 10 -1.78 -12.95 -6.22
CA LEU A 10 -2.83 -11.99 -5.87
C LEU A 10 -3.63 -11.58 -7.10
N ARG A 11 -4.96 -11.75 -7.02
CA ARG A 11 -5.92 -11.18 -7.97
C ARG A 11 -6.37 -9.79 -7.50
N LEU A 12 -7.09 -9.07 -8.35
CA LEU A 12 -7.54 -7.70 -8.06
C LEU A 12 -8.31 -7.55 -6.72
N PRO A 13 -9.20 -8.47 -6.31
CA PRO A 13 -9.82 -8.39 -4.99
C PRO A 13 -8.83 -8.62 -3.84
N ASP A 14 -7.82 -9.48 -4.04
CA ASP A 14 -6.82 -9.77 -3.02
C ASP A 14 -5.88 -8.59 -2.80
N THR A 15 -5.54 -7.85 -3.87
CA THR A 15 -4.71 -6.64 -3.73
C THR A 15 -5.44 -5.55 -2.96
N LEU A 16 -6.75 -5.37 -3.17
CA LEU A 16 -7.57 -4.45 -2.37
C LEU A 16 -7.57 -4.85 -0.89
N ARG A 17 -7.82 -6.14 -0.62
CA ARG A 17 -7.85 -6.70 0.73
C ARG A 17 -6.49 -6.56 1.44
N LEU A 18 -5.39 -6.82 0.73
CA LEU A 18 -4.05 -6.65 1.28
C LEU A 18 -3.80 -5.18 1.65
N GLY A 19 -4.23 -4.25 0.80
CA GLY A 19 -4.17 -2.80 1.08
C GLY A 19 -4.99 -2.43 2.31
N GLU A 20 -6.22 -2.93 2.43
CA GLU A 20 -7.09 -2.70 3.58
C GLU A 20 -6.46 -3.20 4.88
N ARG A 21 -5.96 -4.44 4.90
CA ARG A 21 -5.26 -5.01 6.06
C ARG A 21 -4.02 -4.21 6.43
N LEU A 22 -3.28 -3.69 5.46
CA LEU A 22 -2.16 -2.79 5.72
C LEU A 22 -2.67 -1.49 6.36
N GLY A 23 -3.67 -0.84 5.76
CA GLY A 23 -4.28 0.41 6.22
C GLY A 23 -4.81 0.35 7.65
N GLU A 24 -5.47 -0.75 8.04
CA GLU A 24 -5.93 -0.99 9.42
C GLU A 24 -4.80 -0.90 10.46
N ARG A 25 -3.57 -1.25 10.06
CA ARG A 25 -2.39 -1.38 10.93
C ARG A 25 -1.44 -0.19 10.82
N LEU A 26 -1.67 0.72 9.88
CA LEU A 26 -0.84 1.91 9.74
C LEU A 26 -0.93 2.79 10.98
N PHE A 27 0.19 3.45 11.22
CA PHE A 27 0.45 4.32 12.35
C PHE A 27 0.70 5.77 11.88
N PRO A 28 0.56 6.79 12.75
CA PRO A 28 0.81 8.18 12.38
C PRO A 28 2.22 8.40 11.83
N GLY A 29 2.33 9.14 10.72
CA GLY A 29 3.59 9.42 10.04
C GLY A 29 4.15 8.27 9.19
N ALA A 30 3.38 7.19 8.95
CA ALA A 30 3.85 6.08 8.13
C ALA A 30 4.08 6.50 6.68
N VAL A 31 5.20 6.07 6.10
CA VAL A 31 5.58 6.32 4.71
C VAL A 31 5.60 5.03 3.92
N ILE A 32 4.82 4.99 2.85
CA ILE A 32 4.65 3.86 1.94
C ILE A 32 5.18 4.24 0.56
N ALA A 33 6.31 3.63 0.18
CA ALA A 33 6.89 3.77 -1.16
C ALA A 33 6.34 2.66 -2.07
N LEU A 34 5.54 3.02 -3.06
CA LEU A 34 4.78 2.07 -3.89
C LEU A 34 5.23 2.09 -5.35
N ASN A 35 5.86 1.00 -5.77
CA ASN A 35 6.52 0.87 -7.07
C ASN A 35 5.93 -0.26 -7.90
N GLY A 36 6.01 -0.14 -9.23
CA GLY A 36 5.44 -1.10 -10.16
C GLY A 36 5.18 -0.48 -11.52
N THR A 37 5.10 -1.31 -12.56
CA THR A 37 4.85 -0.84 -13.92
C THR A 37 3.51 -0.13 -14.08
N LEU A 38 3.30 0.54 -15.21
CA LEU A 38 2.01 1.13 -15.55
C LEU A 38 0.94 0.03 -15.58
N GLY A 39 -0.21 0.27 -14.94
CA GLY A 39 -1.27 -0.74 -14.84
C GLY A 39 -0.99 -1.87 -13.84
N ALA A 40 0.09 -1.83 -13.06
CA ALA A 40 0.38 -2.84 -12.05
C ALA A 40 -0.68 -2.92 -10.94
N GLY A 41 -1.44 -1.84 -10.72
CA GLY A 41 -2.50 -1.76 -9.72
C GLY A 41 -2.14 -0.92 -8.49
N LYS A 42 -1.15 -0.03 -8.59
CA LYS A 42 -0.70 0.85 -7.50
C LYS A 42 -1.86 1.65 -6.87
N THR A 43 -2.58 2.45 -7.66
CA THR A 43 -3.75 3.20 -7.16
C THR A 43 -4.88 2.30 -6.62
N HIS A 44 -5.07 1.11 -7.18
CA HIS A 44 -6.05 0.15 -6.65
C HIS A 44 -5.63 -0.37 -5.26
N PHE A 45 -4.34 -0.60 -5.05
CA PHE A 45 -3.80 -0.91 -3.74
C PHE A 45 -3.91 0.27 -2.76
N THR A 46 -3.63 1.50 -3.21
CA THR A 46 -3.83 2.74 -2.43
C THR A 46 -5.27 2.90 -1.96
N ARG A 47 -6.26 2.55 -2.80
CA ARG A 47 -7.67 2.51 -2.40
C ARG A 47 -7.90 1.52 -1.26
N GLY A 48 -7.28 0.34 -1.31
CA GLY A 48 -7.31 -0.63 -0.21
C GLY A 48 -6.81 0.00 1.08
N ILE A 49 -5.63 0.62 1.05
CA ILE A 49 -5.05 1.31 2.22
C ILE A 49 -6.02 2.36 2.78
N ALA A 50 -6.62 3.18 1.90
CA ALA A 50 -7.59 4.18 2.29
C ALA A 50 -8.85 3.61 2.96
N ILE A 51 -9.34 2.45 2.50
CA ILE A 51 -10.45 1.73 3.15
C ILE A 51 -10.03 1.32 4.57
N GLY A 52 -8.84 0.73 4.75
CA GLY A 52 -8.32 0.36 6.06
C GLY A 52 -8.08 1.56 7.00
N LEU A 53 -7.91 2.75 6.43
CA LEU A 53 -7.86 4.02 7.17
C LEU A 53 -9.24 4.64 7.40
N GLY A 54 -10.34 4.02 6.94
CA GLY A 54 -11.71 4.43 7.25
C GLY A 54 -12.38 5.34 6.20
N ILE A 55 -11.81 5.45 5.00
CA ILE A 55 -12.51 6.12 3.89
C ILE A 55 -13.71 5.27 3.46
N ARG A 56 -14.93 5.82 3.63
CA ARG A 56 -16.19 5.11 3.32
C ARG A 56 -16.48 4.99 1.83
N ASN A 57 -16.11 5.99 1.04
CA ASN A 57 -16.25 5.97 -0.40
C ASN A 57 -14.87 5.89 -1.06
N PRO A 58 -14.30 4.69 -1.30
CA PRO A 58 -12.95 4.55 -1.83
C PRO A 58 -12.80 5.07 -3.27
N PHE A 59 -13.89 5.30 -4.01
CA PHE A 59 -13.84 5.85 -5.36
C PHE A 59 -13.41 7.32 -5.41
N VAL A 60 -13.38 8.01 -4.26
CA VAL A 60 -12.76 9.35 -4.16
C VAL A 60 -11.25 9.28 -4.31
N VAL A 61 -10.64 8.14 -3.99
CA VAL A 61 -9.19 7.92 -4.08
C VAL A 61 -8.85 7.56 -5.52
N ASN A 62 -8.27 8.52 -6.22
CA ASN A 62 -7.83 8.39 -7.61
C ASN A 62 -6.34 8.71 -7.72
N SER A 63 -5.71 8.31 -8.82
CA SER A 63 -4.31 8.64 -9.04
C SER A 63 -4.16 10.16 -9.18
N PRO A 64 -3.34 10.80 -8.34
CA PRO A 64 -3.07 12.23 -8.42
C PRO A 64 -2.05 12.56 -9.52
N THR A 65 -1.90 11.75 -10.57
CA THR A 65 -0.89 11.96 -11.65
C THR A 65 -0.79 13.41 -12.15
N PHE A 66 -1.89 14.17 -12.21
CA PHE A 66 -1.88 15.57 -12.69
C PHE A 66 -1.78 16.63 -11.59
N VAL A 67 -2.34 16.35 -10.40
CA VAL A 67 -2.28 17.27 -9.25
C VAL A 67 -1.07 17.01 -8.36
N LEU A 68 -0.31 15.95 -8.65
CA LEU A 68 0.90 15.44 -8.01
C LEU A 68 0.69 14.92 -6.57
N ILE A 69 -0.13 15.62 -5.79
CA ILE A 69 -0.54 15.24 -4.44
C ILE A 69 -2.06 15.40 -4.28
N GLN A 70 -2.67 14.47 -3.56
CA GLN A 70 -4.05 14.58 -3.09
C GLN A 70 -4.13 14.20 -1.61
N GLU A 71 -4.79 15.04 -0.83
CA GLU A 71 -5.05 14.79 0.58
C GLU A 71 -6.44 14.21 0.81
N TYR A 72 -6.55 13.33 1.79
CA TYR A 72 -7.82 12.75 2.21
C TYR A 72 -7.95 12.72 3.74
N THR A 73 -9.13 13.11 4.22
CA THR A 73 -9.51 12.93 5.62
C THR A 73 -9.89 11.48 5.89
N ALA A 74 -9.19 10.85 6.82
CA ALA A 74 -9.44 9.48 7.27
C ALA A 74 -9.03 9.34 8.76
N ARG A 75 -9.04 8.13 9.33
CA ARG A 75 -8.58 7.84 10.71
C ARG A 75 -7.18 8.40 10.97
N LEU A 76 -6.31 8.27 9.97
CA LEU A 76 -5.06 9.01 9.86
C LEU A 76 -5.14 9.79 8.53
N PRO A 77 -4.81 11.10 8.50
CA PRO A 77 -4.80 11.86 7.24
C PRO A 77 -3.91 11.17 6.20
N ILE A 78 -4.32 11.17 4.94
CA ILE A 78 -3.56 10.56 3.86
C ILE A 78 -3.02 11.66 2.96
N ALA A 79 -1.71 11.64 2.71
CA ALA A 79 -1.07 12.38 1.64
C ALA A 79 -0.68 11.39 0.53
N HIS A 80 -1.44 11.38 -0.57
CA HIS A 80 -1.20 10.49 -1.71
C HIS A 80 -0.43 11.24 -2.78
N PHE A 81 0.78 10.82 -3.05
CA PHE A 81 1.65 11.36 -4.09
C PHE A 81 1.71 10.44 -5.29
N ASP A 82 1.78 11.00 -6.49
CA ASP A 82 2.11 10.28 -7.72
C ASP A 82 3.25 11.00 -8.44
N THR A 83 4.44 10.40 -8.39
CA THR A 83 5.67 11.02 -8.88
C THR A 83 5.96 10.68 -10.35
N TYR A 84 5.04 10.00 -11.04
CA TYR A 84 5.22 9.55 -12.42
C TYR A 84 5.66 10.65 -13.37
N ARG A 85 5.12 11.87 -13.20
CA ARG A 85 5.41 13.03 -14.05
C ARG A 85 6.57 13.90 -13.60
N LEU A 86 7.07 13.71 -12.39
CA LEU A 86 8.19 14.51 -11.88
C LEU A 86 9.46 14.22 -12.67
N GLN A 87 10.22 15.25 -13.00
CA GLN A 87 11.47 15.12 -13.76
C GLN A 87 12.69 15.03 -12.85
N SER A 88 12.57 15.42 -11.59
CA SER A 88 13.67 15.39 -10.63
C SER A 88 13.20 15.19 -9.20
N VAL A 89 14.13 14.82 -8.33
CA VAL A 89 13.94 14.82 -6.88
C VAL A 89 13.66 16.24 -6.35
N GLY A 90 14.22 17.27 -6.99
CA GLY A 90 13.99 18.67 -6.62
C GLY A 90 12.51 19.06 -6.72
N GLU A 91 11.84 18.69 -7.82
CA GLU A 91 10.41 18.96 -7.99
C GLU A 91 9.56 18.27 -6.90
N PHE A 92 9.99 17.12 -6.38
CA PHE A 92 9.31 16.46 -5.27
C PHE A 92 9.51 17.20 -3.94
N LEU A 93 10.69 17.74 -3.70
CA LEU A 93 10.98 18.55 -2.52
C LEU A 93 10.20 19.88 -2.55
N ASP A 94 10.08 20.50 -3.73
CA ASP A 94 9.35 21.75 -3.95
C ASP A 94 7.84 21.63 -3.65
N LEU A 95 7.29 20.40 -3.57
CA LEU A 95 5.92 20.13 -3.11
C LEU A 95 5.75 20.28 -1.58
N GLY A 96 6.81 20.59 -0.83
CA GLY A 96 6.76 20.68 0.62
C GLY A 96 6.71 19.32 1.31
N THR A 97 7.27 18.27 0.69
CA THR A 97 7.16 16.87 1.16
C THR A 97 7.71 16.64 2.57
N ALA A 98 8.67 17.44 3.01
CA ALA A 98 9.19 17.40 4.39
C ALA A 98 8.09 17.62 5.45
N GLU A 99 7.16 18.54 5.20
CA GLU A 99 6.07 18.84 6.15
C GLU A 99 5.14 17.64 6.34
N TYR A 100 4.93 16.84 5.29
CA TYR A 100 4.12 15.62 5.38
C TYR A 100 4.84 14.52 6.14
N PHE A 101 6.15 14.35 5.92
CA PHE A 101 6.96 13.35 6.64
C PHE A 101 7.11 13.66 8.13
N ASP A 102 7.08 14.94 8.51
CA ASP A 102 7.12 15.40 9.90
C ASP A 102 5.73 15.47 10.57
N SER A 103 4.66 15.17 9.82
CA SER A 103 3.28 15.17 10.32
C SER A 103 2.79 13.78 10.74
N ASP A 104 1.59 13.73 11.31
CA ASP A 104 0.88 12.48 11.60
C ASP A 104 0.26 11.82 10.33
N ALA A 105 0.35 12.46 9.17
CA ALA A 105 -0.24 11.95 7.94
C ALA A 105 0.50 10.69 7.43
N VAL A 106 -0.27 9.75 6.89
CA VAL A 106 0.26 8.62 6.13
C VAL A 106 0.60 9.11 4.73
N SER A 107 1.87 9.03 4.36
CA SER A 107 2.33 9.35 3.01
C SER A 107 2.35 8.09 2.14
N ILE A 108 1.60 8.10 1.04
CA ILE A 108 1.60 7.01 0.05
C ILE A 108 2.17 7.57 -1.25
N ILE A 109 3.36 7.12 -1.65
CA ILE A 109 4.08 7.65 -2.80
C ILE A 109 4.08 6.61 -3.92
N GLU A 110 3.31 6.85 -5.00
CA GLU A 110 3.40 6.06 -6.22
C GLU A 110 4.62 6.47 -7.05
N TRP A 111 5.24 5.46 -7.69
CA TRP A 111 6.49 5.62 -8.47
C TRP A 111 7.66 6.15 -7.65
N ALA A 112 7.68 5.80 -6.36
CA ALA A 112 8.62 6.31 -5.37
C ALA A 112 10.08 6.06 -5.76
N GLU A 113 10.37 5.09 -6.65
CA GLU A 113 11.71 4.87 -7.18
C GLU A 113 12.33 6.14 -7.80
N LYS A 114 11.51 7.02 -8.38
CA LYS A 114 11.96 8.28 -9.02
C LYS A 114 12.47 9.31 -8.01
N VAL A 115 12.07 9.20 -6.75
CA VAL A 115 12.34 10.17 -5.69
C VAL A 115 13.02 9.56 -4.46
N THR A 116 13.51 8.32 -4.59
CA THR A 116 14.17 7.56 -3.50
C THR A 116 15.14 8.38 -2.64
N PRO A 117 16.00 9.26 -3.19
CA PRO A 117 16.93 10.04 -2.38
C PRO A 117 16.26 11.05 -1.41
N ALA A 118 15.01 11.44 -1.66
CA ALA A 118 14.24 12.34 -0.80
C ALA A 118 13.31 11.60 0.17
N LEU A 119 13.21 10.27 0.09
CA LEU A 119 12.35 9.51 0.99
C LEU A 119 13.03 9.30 2.35
N PRO A 120 12.26 9.29 3.46
CA PRO A 120 12.80 8.95 4.79
C PRO A 120 13.49 7.59 4.80
N VAL A 121 14.55 7.47 5.62
CA VAL A 121 15.32 6.22 5.77
C VAL A 121 14.43 5.07 6.25
N GLU A 122 13.52 5.35 7.19
CA GLU A 122 12.53 4.40 7.66
C GLU A 122 11.23 4.53 6.86
N ARG A 123 10.84 3.44 6.21
CA ARG A 123 9.66 3.36 5.35
C ARG A 123 9.28 1.92 5.05
N LEU A 124 8.07 1.71 4.53
CA LEU A 124 7.70 0.46 3.90
C LEU A 124 7.80 0.60 2.38
N GLU A 125 8.68 -0.17 1.77
CA GLU A 125 8.76 -0.26 0.31
C GLU A 125 7.91 -1.43 -0.20
N ILE A 126 7.14 -1.19 -1.25
CA ILE A 126 6.24 -2.18 -1.85
C ILE A 126 6.49 -2.20 -3.34
N GLN A 127 6.96 -3.34 -3.84
CA GLN A 127 7.10 -3.61 -5.27
C GLN A 127 5.95 -4.49 -5.74
N ILE A 128 5.17 -3.99 -6.70
CA ILE A 128 4.15 -4.77 -7.41
C ILE A 128 4.72 -5.28 -8.72
N THR A 129 4.67 -6.59 -8.93
CA THR A 129 5.07 -7.25 -10.18
C THR A 129 3.84 -7.87 -10.86
N VAL A 130 3.64 -7.54 -12.13
CA VAL A 130 2.62 -8.17 -12.98
C VAL A 130 3.14 -9.53 -13.46
N VAL A 131 2.47 -10.61 -13.06
CA VAL A 131 2.84 -11.99 -13.44
C VAL A 131 2.04 -12.42 -14.67
N SER A 132 0.76 -12.09 -14.70
CA SER A 132 -0.16 -12.32 -15.82
C SER A 132 -1.23 -11.22 -15.83
N PRO A 133 -2.17 -11.18 -16.79
CA PRO A 133 -3.24 -10.17 -16.80
C PRO A 133 -3.97 -10.04 -15.46
N GLU A 134 -4.25 -11.17 -14.79
CA GLU A 134 -5.03 -11.23 -13.54
C GLU A 134 -4.19 -11.36 -12.27
N ILE A 135 -2.93 -11.76 -12.39
CA ILE A 135 -2.09 -12.14 -11.23
C ILE A 135 -0.98 -11.12 -10.99
N ARG A 136 -0.78 -10.79 -9.72
CA ARG A 136 0.30 -9.94 -9.22
C ARG A 136 1.07 -10.65 -8.10
N THR A 137 2.33 -10.26 -7.94
CA THR A 137 3.14 -10.54 -6.75
C THR A 137 3.46 -9.21 -6.08
N PHE A 138 3.33 -9.17 -4.76
CA PHE A 138 3.70 -8.02 -3.93
C PHE A 138 4.91 -8.41 -3.09
N ARG A 139 5.99 -7.62 -3.17
CA ARG A 139 7.14 -7.73 -2.28
C ARG A 139 7.16 -6.50 -1.38
N LEU A 140 7.01 -6.72 -0.08
CA LEU A 140 7.00 -5.70 0.95
C LEU A 140 8.32 -5.77 1.72
N THR A 141 9.02 -4.64 1.81
CA THR A 141 10.34 -4.53 2.44
C THR A 141 10.27 -3.45 3.52
N ALA A 142 10.45 -3.85 4.78
CA ALA A 142 10.42 -2.95 5.91
C ALA A 142 11.81 -2.38 6.19
N MET A 143 11.90 -1.05 6.27
CA MET A 143 13.09 -0.31 6.67
C MET A 143 12.81 0.38 8.00
N GLY A 144 13.47 -0.05 9.07
CA GLY A 144 13.26 0.45 10.44
C GLY A 144 12.38 -0.46 11.30
N GLU A 145 12.62 -0.47 12.62
CA GLU A 145 12.02 -1.43 13.57
C GLU A 145 10.49 -1.35 13.64
N ARG A 146 9.95 -0.14 13.51
CA ARG A 146 8.49 0.09 13.52
C ARG A 146 7.82 -0.52 12.29
N TYR A 147 8.49 -0.44 11.13
CA TYR A 147 8.03 -1.07 9.89
C TYR A 147 8.22 -2.58 9.90
N GLU A 148 9.28 -3.10 10.53
CA GLU A 148 9.47 -4.55 10.73
C GLU A 148 8.31 -5.12 11.57
N SER A 149 7.92 -4.42 12.64
CA SER A 149 6.79 -4.79 13.50
C SER A 149 5.45 -4.74 12.74
N LEU A 150 5.23 -3.68 11.94
CA LEU A 150 4.07 -3.55 11.06
C LEU A 150 3.99 -4.72 10.07
N LEU A 151 5.11 -5.05 9.42
CA LEU A 151 5.17 -6.12 8.43
C LEU A 151 4.86 -7.48 9.04
N GLY A 152 5.39 -7.76 10.24
CA GLY A 152 5.08 -8.98 10.99
C GLY A 152 3.60 -9.09 11.36
N ALA A 153 3.01 -8.00 11.86
CA ALA A 153 1.58 -7.97 12.21
C ALA A 153 0.67 -8.15 10.98
N LEU A 154 1.04 -7.57 9.84
CA LEU A 154 0.34 -7.74 8.57
C LEU A 154 0.45 -9.19 8.08
N GLN A 155 1.64 -9.78 8.12
CA GLN A 155 1.87 -11.16 7.70
C GLN A 155 1.05 -12.15 8.53
N LEU A 156 0.96 -11.95 9.85
CA LEU A 156 0.17 -12.80 10.74
C LEU A 156 -1.32 -12.73 10.39
N ALA A 157 -1.85 -11.50 10.24
CA ALA A 157 -3.25 -11.29 9.88
C ALA A 157 -3.61 -11.90 8.53
N TRP A 158 -2.74 -11.75 7.53
CA TRP A 158 -2.94 -12.31 6.20
C TRP A 158 -3.02 -13.85 6.22
N LYS A 159 -2.21 -14.51 7.04
CA LYS A 159 -2.24 -15.98 7.20
C LYS A 159 -3.54 -16.44 7.87
N SER A 160 -4.03 -15.71 8.86
CA SER A 160 -5.30 -16.03 9.54
C SER A 160 -6.51 -15.90 8.62
N ASP A 161 -6.51 -14.90 7.72
CA ASP A 161 -7.57 -14.74 6.70
C ASP A 161 -7.63 -15.95 5.75
N ALA A 162 -6.46 -16.43 5.30
CA ALA A 162 -6.39 -17.58 4.40
C ALA A 162 -6.91 -18.88 5.04
N GLN A 163 -6.63 -19.09 6.33
CA GLN A 163 -7.12 -20.27 7.07
C GLN A 163 -8.64 -20.23 7.31
N SER A 164 -9.21 -19.03 7.46
CA SER A 164 -10.65 -18.84 7.66
C SER A 164 -11.44 -19.10 6.37
N GLN A 165 -10.85 -18.87 5.19
CA GLN A 165 -11.47 -19.14 3.89
C GLN A 165 -11.39 -20.61 3.46
N SER A 166 -10.44 -21.40 3.99
CA SER A 166 -10.33 -22.84 3.71
C SER A 166 -11.28 -23.73 4.54
N GLY A 167 -11.96 -23.17 5.54
CA GLY A 167 -12.83 -23.91 6.47
C GLY A 167 -14.32 -23.97 6.11
N SER A 168 -14.76 -23.38 4.98
CA SER A 168 -16.19 -23.26 4.63
C SER A 168 -16.65 -24.16 3.48
N ALA A 169 -15.94 -25.25 3.20
CA ALA A 169 -16.33 -26.23 2.18
C ALA A 169 -16.56 -27.61 2.80
N GLU A 170 -17.73 -27.85 3.38
CA GLU A 170 -18.29 -29.20 3.50
C GLU A 170 -19.30 -29.42 2.37
N PRO A 171 -19.26 -30.57 1.67
CA PRO A 171 -20.25 -30.92 0.67
C PRO A 171 -21.54 -31.32 1.39
N SER A 172 -22.66 -30.69 1.05
CA SER A 172 -23.97 -31.25 1.37
C SER A 172 -24.13 -32.53 0.54
N GLU A 173 -23.84 -33.68 1.15
CA GLU A 173 -24.18 -34.98 0.61
C GLU A 173 -25.70 -35.05 0.39
N SER A 174 -26.04 -35.56 -0.78
CA SER A 174 -27.41 -35.80 -1.22
C SER A 174 -28.16 -36.65 -0.21
N SER A 175 -29.30 -36.15 0.27
CA SER A 175 -30.32 -37.00 0.88
C SER A 175 -31.36 -37.32 -0.19
N LEU A 176 -31.24 -38.56 -0.67
CA LEU A 176 -32.25 -39.50 -1.23
C LEU A 176 -33.56 -38.91 -1.77
#